data_AF-A0A659RJ47-F1
#
_entry.id   AF-A0A659RJ47-F1
#
_cell.length_a   1.000
_cell.length_b   1.000
_cell.length_c   1.000
_cell.angle_alpha   90.00
_cell.angle_beta   90.00
_cell.angle_gamma   90.00
#
_symmetry.space_group_name_H-M   'P 1'
#
loop_
_entity.id
_entity.type
_entity.pdbx_description
1 polymer ?
#
loop_
_entity_poly.entity_id
_entity_poly.type
_entity_poly.pdbx_seq_one_letter_code
_entity_poly.pdbx_strand_id
1 'polypeptide(L)'
;IKTLSLFFIDSIKSYRDDEGWLKVTFERLLKKKLTQLIDDYQRKTLPREVEYLSFLQATLASLHSDNQNVHAGYFGEDRGSGDEAIQAEVDDILKNKEKLLSFSDHHGNWETRRFLFSKWTLREGWDNPNVFVIAKLRSSGSESSKIQEVGRGLRLPVDENGHG
;
A
#
# COMPACT_ATOMS: atom_id res chain seq x y z
N ILE A 1 -8.67 -8.69 -9.12
CA ILE A 1 -8.84 -7.54 -8.19
C ILE A 1 -7.50 -6.96 -7.71
N LYS A 2 -7.36 -5.61 -7.69
CA LYS A 2 -6.28 -4.89 -6.99
C LYS A 2 -6.68 -4.75 -5.51
N THR A 3 -5.77 -5.05 -4.59
CA THR A 3 -6.01 -4.89 -3.15
C THR A 3 -5.20 -3.73 -2.62
N LEU A 4 -5.83 -2.92 -1.78
CA LEU A 4 -5.20 -1.85 -1.03
C LEU A 4 -4.77 -2.37 0.34
N SER A 5 -3.70 -1.82 0.89
CA SER A 5 -3.26 -2.14 2.25
C SER A 5 -3.30 -0.87 3.07
N LEU A 6 -3.98 -0.91 4.22
CA LEU A 6 -4.08 0.21 5.14
C LEU A 6 -3.30 -0.13 6.41
N PHE A 7 -2.23 0.63 6.65
CA PHE A 7 -1.36 0.51 7.81
C PHE A 7 -1.75 1.56 8.85
N PHE A 8 -2.08 1.12 10.06
CA PHE A 8 -2.18 2.00 11.21
C PHE A 8 -0.84 2.12 11.92
N ILE A 9 -0.35 3.35 12.06
CA ILE A 9 0.94 3.66 12.66
C ILE A 9 0.74 4.54 13.90
N ASP A 10 1.56 4.35 14.91
CA ASP A 10 1.53 5.17 16.12
C ASP A 10 2.35 6.47 16.02
N SER A 11 3.29 6.52 15.07
CA SER A 11 4.19 7.67 14.86
C SER A 11 4.20 8.14 13.41
N ILE A 12 3.60 9.30 13.14
CA ILE A 12 3.63 9.97 11.82
C ILE A 12 5.08 10.24 11.41
N LYS A 13 5.92 10.71 12.35
CA LYS A 13 7.33 11.01 12.12
C LYS A 13 8.10 9.81 11.56
N SER A 14 7.80 8.60 12.05
CA SER A 14 8.46 7.38 11.56
C SER A 14 8.22 7.08 10.07
N TYR A 15 7.17 7.67 9.48
CA TYR A 15 6.82 7.53 8.07
C TYR A 15 7.11 8.79 7.24
N ARG A 16 6.82 9.99 7.79
CA ARG A 16 6.89 11.25 7.04
C ARG A 16 8.32 11.73 6.82
N ASP A 17 9.21 11.51 7.78
CA ASP A 17 10.62 11.87 7.64
C ASP A 17 11.28 10.97 6.58
N ASP A 18 12.16 11.54 5.76
CA ASP A 18 12.88 10.77 4.74
C ASP A 18 13.77 9.67 5.34
N GLU A 19 14.26 9.88 6.56
CA GLU A 19 14.99 8.89 7.37
C GLU A 19 14.07 8.18 8.39
N GLY A 20 12.76 8.31 8.25
CA GLY A 20 11.78 7.63 9.07
C GLY A 20 11.96 6.11 8.95
N TRP A 21 12.27 5.45 10.08
CA TRP A 21 12.60 4.03 10.09
C TRP A 21 11.52 3.17 9.40
N LEU A 22 10.25 3.56 9.50
CA LEU A 22 9.15 2.82 8.92
C LEU A 22 9.11 2.99 7.40
N LYS A 23 9.24 4.23 6.89
CA LYS A 23 9.30 4.49 5.44
C LYS A 23 10.46 3.72 4.80
N VAL A 24 11.66 3.88 5.34
CA VAL A 24 12.88 3.21 4.85
C VAL A 24 12.74 1.68 4.90
N THR A 25 12.22 1.13 5.99
CA THR A 25 12.01 -0.32 6.11
C THR A 25 10.96 -0.82 5.13
N PHE A 26 9.85 -0.09 5.00
CA PHE A 26 8.76 -0.43 4.10
C PHE A 26 9.23 -0.47 2.64
N GLU A 27 9.84 0.61 2.16
CA GLU A 27 10.34 0.72 0.78
C GLU A 27 11.36 -0.37 0.46
N ARG A 28 12.29 -0.64 1.38
CA ARG A 28 13.29 -1.72 1.24
C ARG A 28 12.63 -3.09 1.09
N LEU A 29 11.65 -3.40 1.94
CA LEU A 29 10.95 -4.69 1.90
C LEU A 29 10.08 -4.82 0.65
N LEU A 30 9.37 -3.75 0.28
CA LEU A 30 8.54 -3.72 -0.91
C LEU A 30 9.40 -3.90 -2.17
N LYS A 31 10.51 -3.19 -2.28
CA LYS A 31 11.47 -3.35 -3.38
C LYS A 31 11.94 -4.79 -3.51
N LYS A 32 12.38 -5.41 -2.41
CA LYS A 32 12.79 -6.83 -2.40
C LYS A 32 11.67 -7.74 -2.91
N LYS A 33 10.43 -7.52 -2.46
CA LYS A 33 9.27 -8.33 -2.87
C LYS A 33 8.90 -8.13 -4.33
N LEU A 34 8.95 -6.89 -4.84
CA LEU A 34 8.69 -6.57 -6.24
C LEU A 34 9.72 -7.21 -7.16
N THR A 35 11.02 -7.12 -6.82
CA THR A 35 12.08 -7.77 -7.62
C THR A 35 11.87 -9.27 -7.71
N GLN A 36 11.60 -9.95 -6.59
CA GLN A 36 11.31 -11.38 -6.58
C GLN A 36 10.11 -11.74 -7.48
N LEU A 37 9.01 -11.00 -7.36
CA LEU A 37 7.81 -11.26 -8.18
C LEU A 37 8.06 -10.97 -9.66
N ILE A 38 8.80 -9.92 -10.00
CA ILE A 38 9.16 -9.62 -11.38
C ILE A 38 9.94 -10.80 -11.98
N ASP A 39 10.93 -11.33 -11.27
CA ASP A 39 11.73 -12.48 -11.71
C ASP A 39 10.88 -13.75 -11.86
N ASP A 40 9.92 -13.98 -10.96
CA ASP A 40 8.98 -15.11 -11.03
C ASP A 40 8.04 -15.01 -12.25
N TYR A 41 7.65 -13.79 -12.63
CA TYR A 41 6.71 -13.52 -13.71
C TYR A 41 7.37 -13.33 -15.09
N GLN A 42 8.69 -13.09 -15.17
CA GLN A 42 9.41 -12.84 -16.42
C GLN A 42 9.21 -13.90 -17.51
N ARG A 43 9.03 -15.17 -17.12
CA ARG A 43 8.88 -16.31 -18.07
C ARG A 43 7.43 -16.72 -18.31
N LYS A 44 6.48 -16.00 -17.69
CA LYS A 44 5.05 -16.29 -17.83
C LYS A 44 4.52 -15.76 -19.16
N THR A 45 3.59 -16.50 -19.76
CA THR A 45 3.11 -16.22 -21.12
C THR A 45 1.61 -16.02 -21.21
N LEU A 46 0.86 -16.31 -20.14
CA LEU A 46 -0.57 -16.01 -20.14
C LEU A 46 -0.76 -14.49 -20.22
N PRO A 47 -1.65 -13.97 -21.08
CA PRO A 47 -1.81 -12.53 -21.28
C PRO A 47 -1.97 -11.73 -19.97
N ARG A 48 -2.75 -12.27 -19.03
CA ARG A 48 -2.93 -11.69 -17.69
C ARG A 48 -1.65 -11.66 -16.85
N GLU A 49 -0.80 -12.69 -16.93
CA GLU A 49 0.47 -12.72 -16.19
C GLU A 49 1.46 -11.69 -16.77
N VAL A 50 1.45 -11.50 -18.09
CA VAL A 50 2.24 -10.48 -18.79
C VAL A 50 1.76 -9.07 -18.40
N GLU A 51 0.45 -8.85 -18.35
CA GLU A 51 -0.14 -7.59 -17.88
C GLU A 51 0.27 -7.30 -16.42
N TYR A 52 0.18 -8.31 -15.55
CA TYR A 52 0.59 -8.16 -14.16
C TYR A 52 2.09 -7.87 -14.01
N LEU A 53 2.94 -8.49 -14.83
CA LEU A 53 4.37 -8.18 -14.88
C LEU A 53 4.61 -6.70 -15.25
N SER A 54 3.90 -6.18 -16.25
CA SER A 54 3.95 -4.76 -16.63
C SER A 54 3.58 -3.85 -15.45
N PHE A 55 2.50 -4.21 -14.74
CA PHE A 55 2.09 -3.49 -13.53
C PHE A 55 3.16 -3.53 -12.41
N LEU A 56 3.81 -4.69 -12.17
CA LEU A 56 4.88 -4.83 -11.19
C LEU A 56 6.09 -3.96 -11.54
N GLN A 57 6.49 -3.94 -12.81
CA GLN A 57 7.58 -3.11 -13.32
C GLN A 57 7.26 -1.61 -13.17
N ALA A 58 6.04 -1.19 -13.51
CA ALA A 58 5.59 0.18 -13.31
C ALA A 58 5.57 0.58 -11.82
N THR A 59 5.15 -0.35 -10.95
CA THR A 59 5.18 -0.13 -9.50
C THR A 59 6.61 0.06 -8.99
N LEU A 60 7.57 -0.78 -9.43
CA LEU A 60 8.97 -0.65 -9.05
C LEU A 60 9.60 0.65 -9.58
N ALA A 61 9.27 1.04 -10.82
CA ALA A 61 9.73 2.29 -11.41
C ALA A 61 9.18 3.51 -10.63
N SER A 62 7.89 3.49 -10.29
CA SER A 62 7.27 4.53 -9.47
C SER A 62 7.89 4.60 -8.08
N LEU A 63 8.19 3.46 -7.44
CA LEU A 63 8.83 3.43 -6.12
C LEU A 63 10.21 4.11 -6.10
N HIS A 64 10.94 4.10 -7.23
CA HIS A 64 12.26 4.72 -7.35
C HIS A 64 12.23 6.18 -7.80
N SER A 65 11.07 6.75 -8.13
CA SER A 65 10.99 8.14 -8.60
C SER A 65 10.85 9.12 -7.44
N ASP A 66 11.34 10.35 -7.62
CA ASP A 66 11.18 11.43 -6.64
C ASP A 66 9.70 11.77 -6.36
N ASN A 67 8.83 11.47 -7.33
CA ASN A 67 7.38 11.64 -7.25
C ASN A 67 6.67 10.27 -7.16
N GLN A 68 7.15 9.37 -6.30
CA GLN A 68 6.55 8.05 -6.14
C GLN A 68 5.06 8.14 -5.79
N ASN A 69 4.26 7.22 -6.35
CA ASN A 69 2.81 7.14 -6.09
C ASN A 69 2.38 5.79 -5.51
N VAL A 70 3.33 4.96 -5.07
CA VAL A 70 3.07 3.59 -4.60
C VAL A 70 2.46 3.58 -3.20
N HIS A 71 2.90 4.49 -2.33
CA HIS A 71 2.38 4.65 -0.99
C HIS A 71 2.13 6.11 -0.61
N ALA A 72 1.19 6.33 0.32
CA ALA A 72 0.87 7.66 0.83
C ALA A 72 0.45 7.62 2.30
N GLY A 73 0.76 8.71 3.02
CA GLY A 73 0.33 8.94 4.39
C GLY A 73 -0.89 9.87 4.44
N TYR A 74 -1.82 9.58 5.33
CA TYR A 74 -3.07 10.31 5.55
C TYR A 74 -3.21 10.56 7.05
N PHE A 75 -2.78 11.75 7.46
CA PHE A 75 -2.52 12.09 8.86
C PHE A 75 -3.36 13.27 9.37
N GLY A 76 -4.25 13.84 8.55
CA GLY A 76 -5.15 14.96 8.83
C GLY A 76 -4.52 16.28 9.31
N GLU A 77 -3.29 16.29 9.82
CA GLU A 77 -2.50 17.50 10.07
C GLU A 77 -2.40 18.39 8.81
N ASP A 78 -2.57 17.80 7.62
CA ASP A 78 -2.51 18.49 6.32
C ASP A 78 -3.78 19.27 5.98
N ARG A 79 -4.91 19.05 6.70
CA ARG A 79 -6.22 19.69 6.44
C ARG A 79 -6.86 20.36 7.66
N GLY A 80 -6.22 20.28 8.82
CA GLY A 80 -6.68 20.89 10.08
C GLY A 80 -6.40 19.96 11.26
N SER A 81 -5.93 20.49 12.39
CA SER A 81 -5.63 19.66 13.56
C SER A 81 -6.91 19.10 14.19
N GLY A 82 -7.04 17.77 14.24
CA GLY A 82 -8.11 17.10 15.00
C GLY A 82 -8.51 15.74 14.43
N ASP A 83 -9.07 14.89 15.29
CA ASP A 83 -9.47 13.52 14.97
C ASP A 83 -10.52 13.46 13.84
N GLU A 84 -11.36 14.50 13.74
CA GLU A 84 -12.42 14.65 12.73
C GLU A 84 -11.87 14.89 11.32
N ALA A 85 -10.76 15.64 11.18
CA ALA A 85 -10.13 15.91 9.89
C ALA A 85 -9.45 14.66 9.31
N ILE A 86 -8.81 13.87 10.18
CA ILE A 86 -8.20 12.59 9.81
C ILE A 86 -9.28 11.60 9.38
N GLN A 87 -10.38 11.54 10.14
CA GLN A 87 -11.53 10.70 9.80
C GLN A 87 -12.09 11.06 8.43
N ALA A 88 -12.30 12.34 8.14
CA ALA A 88 -12.82 12.78 6.85
C ALA A 88 -11.89 12.41 5.68
N GLU A 89 -10.58 12.46 5.89
CA GLU A 89 -9.58 12.09 4.88
C GLU A 89 -9.58 10.58 4.59
N VAL A 90 -9.63 9.76 5.63
CA VAL A 90 -9.79 8.30 5.49
C VAL A 90 -11.14 7.99 4.84
N ASP A 91 -12.21 8.69 5.22
CA ASP A 91 -13.53 8.48 4.63
C ASP A 91 -13.56 8.79 3.14
N ASP A 92 -12.85 9.84 2.72
CA ASP A 92 -12.73 10.23 1.31
C ASP A 92 -11.99 9.16 0.49
N ILE A 93 -10.92 8.56 1.03
CA ILE A 93 -10.22 7.43 0.40
C ILE A 93 -11.18 6.26 0.15
N LEU A 94 -12.02 5.96 1.13
CA LEU A 94 -12.93 4.82 1.07
C LEU A 94 -14.19 5.09 0.24
N LYS A 95 -14.64 6.34 0.16
CA LYS A 95 -15.64 6.76 -0.83
C LYS A 95 -15.09 6.67 -2.25
N ASN A 96 -13.82 7.05 -2.45
CA ASN A 96 -13.14 7.01 -3.75
C ASN A 96 -12.39 5.68 -4.00
N LYS A 97 -12.68 4.62 -3.24
CA LYS A 97 -11.96 3.35 -3.30
C LYS A 97 -11.99 2.73 -4.69
N GLU A 98 -13.08 2.87 -5.45
CA GLU A 98 -13.19 2.28 -6.79
C GLU A 98 -12.11 2.80 -7.74
N LYS A 99 -11.78 4.09 -7.64
CA LYS A 99 -10.67 4.69 -8.40
C LYS A 99 -9.32 4.11 -7.95
N LEU A 100 -9.13 3.93 -6.64
CA LEU A 100 -7.90 3.33 -6.09
C LEU A 100 -7.78 1.83 -6.39
N LEU A 101 -8.89 1.13 -6.57
CA LEU A 101 -8.96 -0.30 -6.92
C LEU A 101 -8.77 -0.54 -8.43
N SER A 102 -8.85 0.51 -9.26
CA SER A 102 -8.46 0.39 -10.67
C SER A 102 -6.96 0.16 -10.79
N PHE A 103 -6.57 -0.69 -11.75
CA PHE A 103 -5.16 -0.85 -12.12
C PHE A 103 -4.67 0.29 -12.99
N SER A 104 -5.55 0.95 -13.76
CA SER A 104 -5.18 2.05 -14.64
C SER A 104 -6.11 3.25 -14.51
N ASP A 105 -5.61 4.43 -14.84
CA ASP A 105 -6.41 5.64 -15.00
C ASP A 105 -7.16 5.64 -16.35
N HIS A 106 -7.93 6.70 -16.59
CA HIS A 106 -8.71 6.89 -17.83
C HIS A 106 -7.83 7.14 -19.06
N HIS A 107 -6.53 7.36 -18.88
CA HIS A 107 -5.54 7.59 -19.92
C HIS A 107 -4.69 6.34 -20.20
N GLY A 108 -4.93 5.23 -19.48
CA GLY A 108 -4.18 3.98 -19.62
C GLY A 108 -2.87 3.92 -18.83
N ASN A 109 -2.59 4.89 -17.95
CA ASN A 109 -1.43 4.83 -17.07
C ASN A 109 -1.71 3.92 -15.88
N TRP A 110 -0.69 3.18 -15.42
CA TRP A 110 -0.82 2.34 -14.23
C TRP A 110 -1.02 3.18 -12.96
N GLU A 111 -2.09 2.87 -12.22
CA GLU A 111 -2.36 3.38 -10.89
C GLU A 111 -1.64 2.51 -9.85
N THR A 112 -0.43 2.91 -9.49
CA THR A 112 0.46 2.11 -8.60
C THR A 112 0.16 2.28 -7.11
N ARG A 113 -0.67 3.26 -6.73
CA ARG A 113 -1.02 3.53 -5.32
C ARG A 113 -1.75 2.35 -4.70
N ARG A 114 -1.15 1.80 -3.63
CA ARG A 114 -1.66 0.60 -2.96
C ARG A 114 -1.48 0.58 -1.45
N PHE A 115 -0.49 1.27 -0.91
CA PHE A 115 -0.17 1.20 0.51
C PHE A 115 -0.44 2.54 1.19
N LEU A 116 -1.42 2.56 2.08
CA LEU A 116 -1.89 3.75 2.75
C LEU A 116 -1.48 3.69 4.22
N PHE A 117 -0.98 4.78 4.78
CA PHE A 117 -0.55 4.87 6.17
C PHE A 117 -1.42 5.89 6.89
N SER A 118 -1.94 5.55 8.07
CA SER A 118 -2.77 6.47 8.87
C SER A 118 -2.54 6.25 10.36
N LYS A 119 -2.87 7.26 11.18
CA LYS A 119 -2.75 7.17 12.65
C LYS A 119 -3.98 6.55 13.32
N TRP A 120 -5.15 6.63 12.69
CA TRP A 120 -6.43 6.29 13.31
C TRP A 120 -7.05 5.04 12.72
N THR A 121 -7.47 4.11 13.59
CA THR A 121 -8.20 2.91 13.19
C THR A 121 -9.60 3.27 12.66
N LEU A 122 -10.07 2.58 11.62
CA LEU A 122 -11.44 2.72 11.12
C LEU A 122 -12.45 2.49 12.25
N ARG A 123 -13.58 3.23 12.23
CA ARG A 123 -14.71 2.97 13.14
C ARG A 123 -15.38 1.63 12.80
N GLU A 124 -16.19 1.11 13.71
CA GLU A 124 -17.02 -0.09 13.50
C GLU A 124 -17.93 0.11 12.26
N GLY A 125 -18.02 -0.91 11.39
CA GLY A 125 -18.78 -0.85 10.12
C GLY A 125 -17.94 -0.69 8.84
N TRP A 126 -16.62 -0.59 8.99
CA TRP A 126 -15.65 -0.40 7.90
C TRP A 126 -14.92 -1.68 7.47
N ASP A 127 -15.28 -2.81 8.08
CA ASP A 127 -14.72 -4.13 7.78
C ASP A 127 -15.33 -4.64 6.47
N ASN A 128 -14.74 -4.24 5.35
CA ASN A 128 -14.91 -4.94 4.09
C ASN A 128 -13.62 -5.75 3.82
N PRO A 129 -13.57 -7.02 4.24
CA PRO A 129 -12.38 -7.87 4.08
C PRO A 129 -11.98 -8.06 2.61
N ASN A 130 -12.82 -7.67 1.64
CA ASN A 130 -12.54 -7.75 0.22
C ASN A 130 -11.78 -6.53 -0.34
N VAL A 131 -11.54 -5.48 0.47
CA VAL A 131 -10.99 -4.19 -0.03
C VAL A 131 -9.61 -3.87 0.56
N PHE A 132 -9.39 -4.14 1.85
CA PHE A 132 -8.14 -3.78 2.53
C PHE A 132 -7.47 -4.95 3.24
N VAL A 133 -6.16 -5.08 3.07
CA VAL A 133 -5.31 -5.77 4.07
C VAL A 133 -4.97 -4.75 5.15
N ILE A 134 -5.56 -4.91 6.34
CA ILE A 134 -5.30 -4.02 7.48
C ILE A 134 -4.12 -4.57 8.30
N ALA A 135 -3.13 -3.72 8.55
CA ALA A 135 -2.02 -4.02 9.45
C ALA A 135 -1.85 -2.90 10.48
N LYS A 136 -1.67 -3.26 11.75
CA LYS A 136 -1.30 -2.31 12.82
C LYS A 136 0.20 -2.43 13.04
N LEU A 137 0.93 -1.35 12.86
CA LEU A 137 2.36 -1.26 13.08
C LEU A 137 2.61 -0.48 14.36
N ARG A 138 3.27 -1.11 15.32
CA ARG A 138 3.67 -0.46 16.57
C ARG A 138 5.15 -0.08 16.54
N SER A 139 5.46 1.09 17.09
CA SER A 139 6.82 1.55 17.36
C SER A 139 7.53 0.69 18.39
N SER A 140 6.79 0.07 19.32
CA SER A 140 7.29 -0.92 20.28
C SER A 140 7.29 -2.34 19.68
N GLY A 141 8.41 -3.04 19.84
CA GLY A 141 8.63 -4.39 19.30
C GLY A 141 9.98 -4.53 18.60
N SER A 142 10.43 -5.78 18.42
CA SER A 142 11.67 -6.06 17.71
C SER A 142 11.57 -5.64 16.24
N GLU A 143 12.71 -5.27 15.64
CA GLU A 143 12.78 -4.97 14.20
C GLU A 143 12.26 -6.14 13.35
N SER A 144 12.54 -7.37 13.79
CA SER A 144 12.03 -8.62 13.20
C SER A 144 10.51 -8.70 13.18
N SER A 145 9.85 -8.28 14.27
CA SER A 145 8.39 -8.24 14.38
C SER A 145 7.77 -7.21 13.43
N LYS A 146 8.38 -6.01 13.36
CA LYS A 146 7.96 -4.94 12.44
C LYS A 146 8.09 -5.36 10.98
N ILE A 147 9.17 -6.06 10.62
CA ILE A 147 9.39 -6.62 9.28
C ILE A 147 8.32 -7.68 8.94
N GLN A 148 7.95 -8.53 9.89
CA GLN A 148 6.88 -9.51 9.67
C GLN A 148 5.51 -8.85 9.46
N GLU A 149 5.18 -7.82 10.23
CA GLU A 149 3.92 -7.08 10.10
C GLU A 149 3.82 -6.34 8.76
N VAL A 150 4.91 -5.66 8.35
CA VAL A 150 5.01 -5.06 7.01
C VAL A 150 4.88 -6.14 5.94
N GLY A 151 5.59 -7.26 6.07
CA GLY A 151 5.55 -8.38 5.13
C GLY A 151 4.15 -9.00 4.96
N ARG A 152 3.31 -8.99 6.00
CA ARG A 152 1.90 -9.41 5.92
C ARG A 152 1.06 -8.43 5.11
N GLY A 153 1.29 -7.13 5.28
CA GLY A 153 0.61 -6.07 4.53
C GLY A 153 1.03 -5.97 3.06
N LEU A 154 2.22 -6.48 2.72
CA LEU A 154 2.77 -6.54 1.36
C LEU A 154 2.22 -7.67 0.47
N ARG A 155 1.25 -8.47 0.94
CA ARG A 155 0.63 -9.51 0.11
C ARG A 155 -0.04 -8.87 -1.10
N LEU A 156 0.56 -9.01 -2.27
CA LEU A 156 -0.09 -8.64 -3.51
C LEU A 156 -1.11 -9.75 -3.85
N PRO A 157 -2.37 -9.40 -4.16
CA PRO A 157 -3.38 -10.40 -4.46
C PRO A 157 -2.97 -11.13 -5.73
N VAL A 158 -2.83 -12.44 -5.61
CA VAL A 158 -3.06 -13.36 -6.71
C VAL A 158 -4.53 -13.70 -6.62
N ASP A 159 -5.33 -13.06 -7.47
CA ASP A 159 -6.62 -13.54 -7.99
C ASP A 159 -7.67 -14.16 -7.04
N GLU A 160 -8.90 -13.78 -7.32
CA GLU A 160 -10.20 -14.21 -6.80
C GLU A 160 -10.40 -15.75 -6.87
N ASN A 161 -9.54 -16.47 -7.59
CA ASN A 161 -9.47 -17.92 -7.70
C ASN A 161 -8.31 -18.59 -6.95
N GLY A 162 -7.47 -17.86 -6.22
CA GLY A 162 -6.54 -18.44 -5.24
C GLY A 162 -5.50 -19.44 -5.78
N HIS A 163 -5.06 -19.34 -7.04
CA HIS A 163 -3.98 -20.19 -7.54
C HIS A 163 -2.63 -19.47 -7.36
N GLY A 164 -1.90 -19.90 -6.32
CA GLY A 164 -0.48 -19.63 -6.12
C GLY A 164 0.41 -20.69 -6.72
#